data_AF-A0A3D0SNQ6-F1
#
_entry.id   AF-A0A3D0SNQ6-F1
#
_cell.length_a   1.000
_cell.length_b   1.000
_cell.length_c   1.000
_cell.angle_alpha   90.00
_cell.angle_beta   90.00
_cell.angle_gamma   90.00
#
_symmetry.space_group_name_H-M   'P 1'
#
loop_
_entity.id
_entity.type
_entity.pdbx_description
1 polymer ?
#
loop_
_entity_poly.entity_id
_entity_poly.type
_entity_poly.pdbx_seq_one_letter_code
_entity_poly.pdbx_strand_id
1 'polypeptide(L)'
;MTRAADGTYAGTVQRPATGWTAFLVEATFDVAGPELINPDQVYTSGVQIIPNTLPFVGTACGGLPRANLESPQQSSFESGIGLIRGWVCNANTVEMQIDDGERHQVAYGTTRKDTVEVCGDDDNGFGYTFNWNALGAGTHRLRAFADGREFANVTFNVTALGEDFLRGVSGEYILQDFPQANASVTVRWSEPHQNFVIAGASQNSISAQAGIAVPLASPSAYLESPQQGSFESGIGLIRGWICEANNVTVQINDGELQQVAYGTTRKDTIGVCGDDNNGFGYTFNWNALGTGIHRLRAFVDGMEFANVSFNVTTLGVEFLQGVSGQYALLDFPHNGQSVVVQWAEPHQNFVISKYNVPQ
;
A
#
# COMPACT_ATOMS: atom_id res chain seq x y z
N MET A 1 -32.14 -18.21 -12.83
CA MET A 1 -31.29 -18.15 -14.03
C MET A 1 -32.12 -18.39 -15.27
N THR A 2 -31.72 -17.88 -16.42
CA THR A 2 -32.36 -18.07 -17.72
C THR A 2 -31.38 -18.77 -18.66
N ARG A 3 -31.85 -19.80 -19.38
CA ARG A 3 -31.08 -20.53 -20.38
C ARG A 3 -31.08 -19.74 -21.69
N ALA A 4 -29.92 -19.48 -22.25
CA ALA A 4 -29.75 -18.90 -23.58
C ALA A 4 -29.71 -19.98 -24.67
N ALA A 5 -29.92 -19.56 -25.92
CA ALA A 5 -30.01 -20.45 -27.08
C ALA A 5 -28.69 -21.20 -27.38
N ASP A 6 -27.56 -20.67 -26.93
CA ASP A 6 -26.22 -21.26 -27.05
C ASP A 6 -25.90 -22.28 -25.93
N GLY A 7 -26.85 -22.54 -25.03
CA GLY A 7 -26.68 -23.46 -23.90
C GLY A 7 -26.09 -22.83 -22.65
N THR A 8 -25.79 -21.52 -22.65
CA THR A 8 -25.33 -20.81 -21.44
C THR A 8 -26.49 -20.52 -20.48
N TYR A 9 -26.18 -20.43 -19.18
CA TYR A 9 -27.14 -20.05 -18.14
C TYR A 9 -26.68 -18.72 -17.53
N ALA A 10 -27.56 -17.72 -17.55
CA ALA A 10 -27.29 -16.40 -16.97
C ALA A 10 -28.22 -16.13 -15.79
N GLY A 11 -27.71 -15.47 -14.76
CA GLY A 11 -28.48 -15.00 -13.61
C GLY A 11 -27.91 -13.69 -13.09
N THR A 12 -28.76 -12.87 -12.48
CA THR A 12 -28.34 -11.63 -11.83
C THR A 12 -28.31 -11.81 -10.33
N VAL A 13 -27.19 -11.41 -9.71
CA VAL A 13 -27.08 -11.30 -8.25
C VAL A 13 -27.09 -9.81 -7.93
N GLN A 14 -28.03 -9.37 -7.09
CA GLN A 14 -28.10 -7.97 -6.67
C GLN A 14 -26.96 -7.68 -5.70
N ARG A 15 -26.23 -6.58 -5.92
CA ARG A 15 -25.26 -6.09 -4.95
C ARG A 15 -26.03 -5.54 -3.74
N PRO A 16 -25.76 -6.01 -2.52
CA PRO A 16 -26.46 -5.50 -1.34
C PRO A 16 -26.07 -4.05 -1.07
N ALA A 17 -26.99 -3.26 -0.51
CA ALA A 17 -26.71 -1.87 -0.12
C ALA A 17 -25.68 -1.77 1.01
N THR A 18 -25.57 -2.83 1.84
CA THR A 18 -24.59 -3.01 2.93
C THR A 18 -24.23 -4.50 3.05
N GLY A 19 -23.00 -4.83 3.45
CA GLY A 19 -22.54 -6.22 3.65
C GLY A 19 -22.15 -6.96 2.37
N TRP A 20 -22.21 -8.30 2.40
CA TRP A 20 -21.80 -9.19 1.32
C TRP A 20 -22.86 -10.25 1.00
N THR A 21 -22.91 -10.70 -0.25
CA THR A 21 -23.69 -11.85 -0.71
C THR A 21 -22.76 -12.92 -1.24
N ALA A 22 -22.74 -14.08 -0.59
CA ALA A 22 -22.04 -15.26 -1.08
C ALA A 22 -23.00 -16.17 -1.84
N PHE A 23 -22.58 -16.69 -2.99
CA PHE A 23 -23.40 -17.58 -3.81
C PHE A 23 -22.53 -18.60 -4.52
N LEU A 24 -23.13 -19.75 -4.84
CA LEU A 24 -22.60 -20.75 -5.76
C LEU A 24 -23.69 -21.09 -6.76
N VAL A 25 -23.30 -21.60 -7.91
CA VAL A 25 -24.24 -22.15 -8.90
C VAL A 25 -24.08 -23.65 -8.90
N GLU A 26 -25.18 -24.36 -8.65
CA GLU A 26 -25.27 -25.81 -8.78
C GLU A 26 -26.13 -26.14 -10.00
N ALA A 27 -25.60 -26.97 -10.88
CA ALA A 27 -26.30 -27.49 -12.04
C ALA A 27 -26.44 -29.02 -11.90
N THR A 28 -27.68 -29.47 -11.78
CA THR A 28 -28.05 -30.89 -11.72
C THR A 28 -28.57 -31.33 -13.08
N PHE A 29 -27.97 -32.38 -13.64
CA PHE A 29 -28.43 -32.99 -14.89
C PHE A 29 -29.02 -34.35 -14.59
N ASP A 30 -30.32 -34.48 -14.82
CA ASP A 30 -31.04 -35.75 -14.74
C ASP A 30 -30.47 -36.72 -15.78
N VAL A 31 -29.98 -37.87 -15.34
CA VAL A 31 -29.54 -38.92 -16.25
C VAL A 31 -30.70 -39.89 -16.47
N ALA A 32 -31.12 -40.10 -17.72
CA ALA A 32 -32.20 -41.04 -18.02
C ALA A 32 -31.78 -42.49 -17.67
N GLY A 33 -32.34 -43.05 -16.58
CA GLY A 33 -32.13 -44.43 -16.14
C GLY A 33 -32.59 -44.69 -14.70
N PRO A 34 -32.63 -45.96 -14.23
CA PRO A 34 -33.02 -46.27 -12.85
C PRO A 34 -32.00 -45.71 -11.84
N GLU A 35 -32.50 -44.97 -10.83
CA GLU A 35 -31.75 -44.18 -9.82
C GLU A 35 -30.57 -44.92 -9.15
N LEU A 36 -30.64 -46.25 -9.05
CA LEU A 36 -29.62 -47.05 -8.35
C LEU A 36 -28.32 -47.25 -9.16
N ILE A 37 -28.29 -46.88 -10.44
CA ILE A 37 -27.15 -47.17 -11.34
C ILE A 37 -26.56 -45.90 -11.97
N ASN A 38 -27.31 -44.79 -12.04
CA ASN A 38 -26.87 -43.52 -12.61
C ASN A 38 -27.26 -42.37 -11.67
N PRO A 39 -26.39 -41.96 -10.72
CA PRO A 39 -26.66 -40.79 -9.90
C PRO A 39 -26.67 -39.53 -10.78
N ASP A 40 -27.50 -38.54 -10.41
CA ASP A 40 -27.53 -37.24 -11.07
C ASP A 40 -26.13 -36.63 -11.15
N GLN A 41 -25.81 -36.02 -12.30
CA GLN A 41 -24.56 -35.29 -12.42
C GLN A 41 -24.75 -33.90 -11.85
N VAL A 42 -24.09 -33.63 -10.72
CA VAL A 42 -24.09 -32.33 -10.06
C VAL A 42 -22.76 -31.62 -10.33
N TYR A 43 -22.84 -30.42 -10.91
CA TYR A 43 -21.70 -29.54 -11.12
C TYR A 43 -21.88 -28.28 -10.29
N THR A 44 -20.90 -27.98 -9.44
CA THR A 44 -20.94 -26.82 -8.54
C THR A 44 -19.83 -25.84 -8.90
N SER A 45 -20.16 -24.56 -9.04
CA SER A 45 -19.14 -23.51 -9.11
C SER A 45 -18.42 -23.35 -7.77
N GLY A 46 -17.25 -22.72 -7.76
CA GLY A 46 -16.71 -22.16 -6.52
C GLY A 46 -17.66 -21.12 -5.91
N VAL A 47 -17.54 -20.88 -4.61
CA VAL A 47 -18.27 -19.79 -3.93
C VAL A 47 -17.76 -18.45 -4.45
N GLN A 48 -18.68 -17.59 -4.85
CA GLN A 48 -18.45 -16.22 -5.29
C GLN A 48 -19.03 -15.25 -4.25
N ILE A 49 -18.41 -14.09 -4.05
CA ILE A 49 -18.83 -13.08 -3.06
C ILE A 49 -18.99 -11.73 -3.78
N ILE A 50 -20.10 -11.02 -3.53
CA ILE A 50 -20.37 -9.67 -4.04
C ILE A 50 -20.73 -8.71 -2.87
N PRO A 51 -20.06 -7.55 -2.76
CA PRO A 51 -18.84 -7.19 -3.47
C PRO A 51 -17.68 -8.13 -3.09
N ASN A 52 -16.74 -8.37 -4.03
CA ASN A 52 -15.57 -9.21 -3.79
C ASN A 52 -14.54 -8.55 -2.87
N THR A 53 -14.74 -7.29 -2.53
CA THR A 53 -14.19 -6.64 -1.35
C THR A 53 -14.90 -7.16 -0.11
N LEU A 54 -14.28 -8.13 0.57
CA LEU A 54 -14.48 -8.28 2.00
C LEU A 54 -13.61 -7.18 2.65
N PRO A 55 -14.18 -6.13 3.26
CA PRO A 55 -13.38 -5.08 3.93
C PRO A 55 -12.49 -5.63 5.07
N PHE A 56 -12.62 -6.92 5.38
CA PHE A 56 -12.08 -7.58 6.56
C PHE A 56 -11.31 -8.88 6.26
N VAL A 57 -10.84 -9.13 5.02
CA VAL A 57 -9.95 -10.30 4.78
C VAL A 57 -8.75 -10.21 5.73
N GLY A 58 -8.63 -11.16 6.66
CA GLY A 58 -7.57 -11.18 7.67
C GLY A 58 -7.93 -10.54 9.02
N THR A 59 -9.16 -10.04 9.22
CA THR A 59 -9.59 -9.58 10.55
C THR A 59 -9.65 -10.80 11.47
N ALA A 60 -8.73 -10.88 12.42
CA ALA A 60 -8.71 -11.94 13.41
C ALA A 60 -10.06 -11.99 14.12
N CYS A 61 -10.81 -13.07 13.94
CA CYS A 61 -11.90 -13.42 14.83
C CYS A 61 -11.29 -13.81 16.20
N GLY A 62 -11.05 -12.83 17.08
CA GLY A 62 -10.82 -13.11 18.50
C GLY A 62 -9.92 -12.14 19.27
N GLY A 63 -10.53 -11.32 20.14
CA GLY A 63 -9.85 -10.62 21.25
C GLY A 63 -9.61 -9.12 21.06
N LEU A 64 -9.63 -8.36 22.16
CA LEU A 64 -9.16 -6.97 22.20
C LEU A 64 -7.62 -6.95 22.14
N PRO A 65 -7.01 -6.10 21.30
CA PRO A 65 -7.63 -5.02 20.53
C PRO A 65 -8.19 -5.47 19.16
N ARG A 66 -9.27 -4.84 18.70
CA ARG A 66 -9.73 -4.96 17.30
C ARG A 66 -8.70 -4.25 16.43
N ALA A 67 -7.89 -5.01 15.72
CA ALA A 67 -6.74 -4.49 14.99
C ALA A 67 -6.45 -5.30 13.74
N ASN A 68 -5.75 -4.70 12.79
CA ASN A 68 -5.25 -5.39 11.61
C ASN A 68 -3.89 -4.80 11.19
N LEU A 69 -2.91 -5.68 10.94
CA LEU A 69 -1.67 -5.34 10.26
C LEU A 69 -1.85 -5.63 8.77
N GLU A 70 -1.77 -4.60 7.94
CA GLU A 70 -1.99 -4.73 6.49
C GLU A 70 -0.69 -5.01 5.72
N SER A 71 0.43 -4.47 6.18
CA SER A 71 1.77 -4.69 5.62
C SER A 71 2.83 -4.39 6.69
N PRO A 72 3.95 -5.14 6.72
CA PRO A 72 4.24 -6.34 5.94
C PRO A 72 3.26 -7.49 6.26
N GLN A 73 3.11 -8.40 5.29
CA GLN A 73 2.29 -9.61 5.45
C GLN A 73 3.19 -10.81 5.71
N GLN A 74 2.59 -11.89 6.21
CA GLN A 74 3.31 -13.14 6.37
C GLN A 74 3.95 -13.58 5.04
N SER A 75 5.26 -13.75 5.07
CA SER A 75 6.12 -14.11 3.94
C SER A 75 6.14 -13.10 2.79
N SER A 76 5.76 -11.83 3.03
CA SER A 76 5.90 -10.76 2.02
C SER A 76 7.36 -10.44 1.71
N PHE A 77 7.57 -9.68 0.64
CA PHE A 77 8.87 -9.10 0.30
C PHE A 77 8.81 -7.59 0.46
N GLU A 78 9.80 -7.04 1.15
CA GLU A 78 9.94 -5.63 1.45
C GLU A 78 11.29 -5.12 0.91
N SER A 79 11.30 -3.88 0.42
CA SER A 79 12.52 -3.26 -0.14
C SER A 79 12.38 -1.73 -0.17
N GLY A 80 13.51 -1.04 -0.15
CA GLY A 80 13.54 0.42 -0.16
C GLY A 80 12.95 1.04 1.12
N ILE A 81 12.33 2.20 0.97
CA ILE A 81 11.60 2.87 2.04
C ILE A 81 10.12 2.51 1.92
N GLY A 82 9.70 1.53 2.70
CA GLY A 82 8.33 1.02 2.70
C GLY A 82 7.55 1.36 3.96
N LEU A 83 6.42 0.68 4.12
CA LEU A 83 5.37 1.05 5.06
C LEU A 83 5.03 -0.13 5.95
N ILE A 84 5.12 0.07 7.25
CA ILE A 84 4.41 -0.75 8.23
C ILE A 84 3.09 -0.06 8.50
N ARG A 85 1.97 -0.70 8.17
CA ARG A 85 0.66 -0.02 8.20
C ARG A 85 -0.50 -0.92 8.58
N GLY A 86 -1.56 -0.30 9.03
CA GLY A 86 -2.80 -0.96 9.41
C GLY A 86 -3.72 -0.05 10.20
N TRP A 87 -4.57 -0.66 11.02
CA TRP A 87 -5.48 0.06 11.89
C TRP A 87 -5.68 -0.68 13.21
N VAL A 88 -6.06 0.08 14.25
CA VAL A 88 -6.40 -0.43 15.58
C VAL A 88 -7.60 0.38 16.09
N CYS A 89 -8.62 -0.24 16.68
CA CYS A 89 -9.66 0.52 17.36
C CYS A 89 -9.25 0.86 18.78
N ASN A 90 -9.50 2.10 19.22
CA ASN A 90 -9.37 2.55 20.62
C ASN A 90 -8.00 2.28 21.27
N ALA A 91 -6.89 2.52 20.56
CA ALA A 91 -5.55 2.42 21.13
C ALA A 91 -5.09 3.75 21.74
N ASN A 92 -4.37 3.69 22.87
CA ASN A 92 -3.63 4.85 23.39
C ASN A 92 -2.21 4.90 22.82
N THR A 93 -1.64 3.73 22.56
CA THR A 93 -0.28 3.56 22.04
C THR A 93 -0.26 2.46 21.00
N VAL A 94 0.51 2.68 19.93
CA VAL A 94 0.85 1.66 18.93
C VAL A 94 2.37 1.58 18.86
N GLU A 95 2.91 0.37 18.97
CA GLU A 95 4.35 0.13 18.93
C GLU A 95 4.68 -0.95 17.91
N MET A 96 5.84 -0.82 17.26
CA MET A 96 6.36 -1.81 16.33
C MET A 96 7.73 -2.29 16.81
N GLN A 97 7.97 -3.59 16.72
CA GLN A 97 9.25 -4.19 17.01
C GLN A 97 9.69 -5.05 15.82
N ILE A 98 10.81 -4.69 15.23
CA ILE A 98 11.45 -5.48 14.18
C ILE A 98 12.54 -6.34 14.83
N ASP A 99 12.51 -7.63 14.53
CA ASP A 99 13.37 -8.66 15.09
C ASP A 99 13.41 -8.61 16.63
N ASP A 100 14.61 -8.53 17.19
CA ASP A 100 14.87 -8.36 18.61
C ASP A 100 15.33 -6.92 18.93
N GLY A 101 15.04 -5.98 18.03
CA GLY A 101 15.32 -4.55 18.19
C GLY A 101 14.44 -3.86 19.23
N GLU A 102 14.62 -2.55 19.35
CA GLU A 102 13.81 -1.70 20.22
C GLU A 102 12.34 -1.64 19.74
N ARG A 103 11.42 -1.39 20.67
CA ARG A 103 10.06 -1.00 20.30
C ARG A 103 10.06 0.47 19.91
N HIS A 104 9.49 0.76 18.75
CA HIS A 104 9.31 2.11 18.27
C HIS A 104 7.84 2.50 18.37
N GLN A 105 7.58 3.67 18.96
CA GLN A 105 6.24 4.25 18.96
C GLN A 105 5.88 4.69 17.54
N VAL A 106 4.68 4.31 17.11
CA VAL A 106 4.12 4.67 15.82
C VAL A 106 2.94 5.58 16.04
N ALA A 107 2.89 6.67 15.28
CA ALA A 107 1.76 7.57 15.29
C ALA A 107 0.46 6.84 14.88
N TYR A 108 -0.57 7.07 15.67
CA TYR A 108 -1.92 6.51 15.55
C TYR A 108 -2.93 7.67 15.55
N GLY A 109 -4.09 7.49 14.91
CA GLY A 109 -5.10 8.56 14.79
C GLY A 109 -5.33 9.07 13.38
N THR A 110 -4.85 8.37 12.36
CA THR A 110 -5.00 8.80 10.96
C THR A 110 -6.37 8.43 10.42
N THR A 111 -6.98 9.31 9.60
CA THR A 111 -8.32 9.08 9.03
C THR A 111 -8.39 7.80 8.17
N ARG A 112 -9.34 6.93 8.50
CA ARG A 112 -9.69 5.63 7.90
C ARG A 112 -11.21 5.46 7.92
N LYS A 113 -11.89 6.05 6.92
CA LYS A 113 -13.36 6.02 6.84
C LYS A 113 -13.94 4.60 6.74
N ASP A 114 -13.15 3.66 6.25
CA ASP A 114 -13.52 2.26 6.14
C ASP A 114 -13.59 1.53 7.50
N THR A 115 -13.01 2.08 8.57
CA THR A 115 -13.07 1.46 9.90
C THR A 115 -14.29 1.85 10.72
N VAL A 116 -15.12 2.80 10.27
CA VAL A 116 -16.26 3.33 11.05
C VAL A 116 -17.23 2.23 11.46
N GLU A 117 -17.53 1.28 10.57
CA GLU A 117 -18.42 0.15 10.89
C GLU A 117 -17.87 -0.75 12.00
N VAL A 118 -16.53 -0.84 12.12
CA VAL A 118 -15.85 -1.74 13.06
C VAL A 118 -15.47 -1.06 14.36
N CYS A 119 -14.96 0.16 14.30
CA CYS A 119 -14.40 0.90 15.43
C CYS A 119 -15.40 1.89 16.05
N GLY A 120 -16.36 2.38 15.26
CA GLY A 120 -17.32 3.42 15.67
C GLY A 120 -16.87 4.86 15.34
N ASP A 121 -15.65 5.00 14.83
CA ASP A 121 -14.96 6.25 14.46
C ASP A 121 -14.01 5.98 13.26
N ASP A 122 -13.35 7.02 12.75
CA ASP A 122 -12.44 6.94 11.60
C ASP A 122 -10.99 7.32 11.92
N ASP A 123 -10.60 7.63 13.14
CA ASP A 123 -9.23 7.96 13.55
C ASP A 123 -8.43 6.72 13.98
N ASN A 124 -8.50 5.64 13.20
CA ASN A 124 -7.97 4.33 13.59
C ASN A 124 -6.68 3.93 12.86
N GLY A 125 -6.23 4.71 11.89
CA GLY A 125 -5.08 4.37 11.05
C GLY A 125 -3.73 4.61 11.73
N PHE A 126 -2.78 3.72 11.45
CA PHE A 126 -1.36 3.93 11.72
C PHE A 126 -0.53 3.68 10.45
N GLY A 127 0.59 4.41 10.33
CA GLY A 127 1.54 4.26 9.23
C GLY A 127 2.94 4.62 9.69
N TYR A 128 3.84 3.64 9.67
CA TYR A 128 5.24 3.79 10.02
C TYR A 128 6.10 3.62 8.77
N THR A 129 6.79 4.69 8.38
CA THR A 129 7.78 4.62 7.30
C THR A 129 9.03 3.98 7.83
N PHE A 130 9.53 2.95 7.13
CA PHE A 130 10.76 2.27 7.51
C PHE A 130 11.67 2.08 6.30
N ASN A 131 12.97 2.33 6.47
CA ASN A 131 13.97 2.03 5.45
C ASN A 131 14.43 0.57 5.63
N TRP A 132 13.90 -0.32 4.80
CA TRP A 132 14.18 -1.76 4.89
C TRP A 132 15.65 -2.08 4.65
N ASN A 133 16.38 -1.24 3.91
CA ASN A 133 17.82 -1.44 3.69
C ASN A 133 18.62 -1.48 5.01
N ALA A 134 18.15 -0.79 6.05
CA ALA A 134 18.81 -0.75 7.36
C ALA A 134 18.82 -2.09 8.11
N LEU A 135 17.96 -3.06 7.70
CA LEU A 135 17.92 -4.39 8.31
C LEU A 135 18.94 -5.36 7.70
N GLY A 136 19.44 -5.04 6.50
CA GLY A 136 20.15 -6.00 5.64
C GLY A 136 19.20 -6.94 4.90
N ALA A 137 19.76 -7.75 3.99
CA ALA A 137 18.97 -8.73 3.23
C ALA A 137 18.74 -10.00 4.05
N GLY A 138 17.54 -10.58 3.96
CA GLY A 138 17.20 -11.81 4.66
C GLY A 138 15.77 -11.86 5.16
N THR A 139 15.48 -12.84 6.01
CA THR A 139 14.18 -12.97 6.67
C THR A 139 14.20 -12.21 7.99
N HIS A 140 13.19 -11.38 8.19
CA HIS A 140 12.98 -10.56 9.40
C HIS A 140 11.60 -10.85 9.99
N ARG A 141 11.39 -10.41 11.22
CA ARG A 141 10.13 -10.55 11.95
C ARG A 141 9.62 -9.20 12.41
N LEU A 142 8.34 -8.91 12.19
CA LEU A 142 7.66 -7.76 12.77
C LEU A 142 6.67 -8.23 13.82
N ARG A 143 6.71 -7.60 15.00
CA ARG A 143 5.64 -7.67 16.00
C ARG A 143 5.01 -6.29 16.15
N ALA A 144 3.69 -6.26 16.19
CA ALA A 144 2.91 -5.04 16.37
C ALA A 144 2.13 -5.11 17.67
N PHE A 145 2.15 -4.03 18.43
CA PHE A 145 1.54 -3.92 19.74
C PHE A 145 0.57 -2.74 19.79
N ALA A 146 -0.53 -2.91 20.50
CA ALA A 146 -1.41 -1.83 20.90
C ALA A 146 -1.63 -1.91 22.42
N ASP A 147 -1.35 -0.80 23.12
CA ASP A 147 -1.39 -0.73 24.58
C ASP A 147 -0.60 -1.87 25.26
N GLY A 148 0.59 -2.13 24.72
CA GLY A 148 1.51 -3.18 25.16
C GLY A 148 1.12 -4.61 24.80
N ARG A 149 -0.05 -4.84 24.19
CA ARG A 149 -0.54 -6.17 23.77
C ARG A 149 -0.21 -6.45 22.30
N GLU A 150 0.43 -7.59 22.03
CA GLU A 150 0.73 -8.04 20.66
C GLU A 150 -0.58 -8.35 19.92
N PHE A 151 -0.78 -7.75 18.75
CA PHE A 151 -1.91 -8.05 17.86
C PHE A 151 -1.49 -8.63 16.50
N ALA A 152 -0.20 -8.53 16.16
CA ALA A 152 0.36 -9.11 14.95
C ALA A 152 1.81 -9.56 15.15
N ASN A 153 2.17 -10.64 14.46
CA ASN A 153 3.49 -11.26 14.48
C ASN A 153 3.71 -11.97 13.15
N VAL A 154 4.50 -11.37 12.27
CA VAL A 154 4.70 -11.83 10.90
C VAL A 154 6.17 -11.89 10.57
N THR A 155 6.56 -12.83 9.73
CA THR A 155 7.90 -12.83 9.13
C THR A 155 7.83 -12.35 7.68
N PHE A 156 8.81 -11.59 7.22
CA PHE A 156 8.89 -11.05 5.86
C PHE A 156 10.34 -11.12 5.36
N ASN A 157 10.56 -10.94 4.06
CA ASN A 157 11.89 -10.99 3.45
C ASN A 157 12.29 -9.61 2.96
N VAL A 158 13.50 -9.17 3.29
CA VAL A 158 14.07 -7.91 2.82
C VAL A 158 15.06 -8.17 1.70
N THR A 159 14.94 -7.39 0.63
CA THR A 159 16.04 -7.22 -0.34
C THR A 159 16.69 -5.86 -0.13
N ALA A 160 17.92 -5.88 0.39
CA ALA A 160 18.74 -4.68 0.56
C ALA A 160 19.68 -4.48 -0.63
N LEU A 161 19.92 -3.22 -1.00
CA LEU A 161 20.80 -2.87 -2.13
C LEU A 161 22.25 -2.57 -1.73
N GLY A 162 22.61 -2.87 -0.48
CA GLY A 162 23.98 -2.76 0.05
C GLY A 162 24.30 -1.45 0.78
N GLU A 163 23.44 -0.44 0.68
CA GLU A 163 23.54 0.82 1.42
C GLU A 163 22.14 1.26 1.90
N ASP A 164 22.08 2.07 2.95
CA ASP A 164 20.81 2.58 3.48
C ASP A 164 20.09 3.48 2.48
N PHE A 165 20.83 4.37 1.81
CA PHE A 165 20.29 5.35 0.87
C PHE A 165 21.16 5.43 -0.38
N LEU A 166 20.74 4.77 -1.45
CA LEU A 166 21.32 4.98 -2.77
C LEU A 166 21.03 6.40 -3.26
N ARG A 167 22.06 7.04 -3.81
CA ARG A 167 22.05 8.41 -4.31
C ARG A 167 22.76 8.53 -5.64
N GLY A 168 22.33 9.46 -6.47
CA GLY A 168 22.87 9.71 -7.79
C GLY A 168 22.60 8.57 -8.78
N VAL A 169 21.62 7.70 -8.50
CA VAL A 169 21.29 6.56 -9.36
C VAL A 169 19.97 6.81 -10.10
N SER A 170 19.85 6.26 -11.29
CA SER A 170 18.64 6.35 -12.11
C SER A 170 18.38 5.03 -12.83
N GLY A 171 17.12 4.79 -13.15
CA GLY A 171 16.70 3.59 -13.86
C GLY A 171 15.28 3.78 -14.37
N GLU A 172 15.04 3.41 -15.61
CA GLU A 172 13.71 3.43 -16.23
C GLU A 172 13.57 2.20 -17.13
N TYR A 173 12.48 1.45 -16.93
CA TYR A 173 12.28 0.16 -17.56
C TYR A 173 10.82 0.00 -17.99
N ILE A 174 10.61 -0.64 -19.14
CA ILE A 174 9.28 -1.01 -19.61
C ILE A 174 9.05 -2.49 -19.26
N LEU A 175 8.04 -2.74 -18.45
CA LEU A 175 7.58 -4.08 -18.08
C LEU A 175 6.47 -4.47 -19.05
N GLN A 176 6.76 -5.44 -19.92
CA GLN A 176 5.81 -5.95 -20.92
C GLN A 176 4.81 -6.92 -20.30
N ASP A 177 3.65 -7.06 -20.93
CA ASP A 177 2.57 -7.98 -20.59
C ASP A 177 2.00 -7.80 -19.17
N PHE A 178 1.95 -6.56 -18.68
CA PHE A 178 1.38 -6.21 -17.38
C PHE A 178 0.42 -5.00 -17.49
N PRO A 179 -0.76 -5.04 -16.83
CA PRO A 179 -1.28 -6.11 -15.96
C PRO A 179 -1.89 -7.30 -16.71
N GLN A 180 -1.88 -7.27 -18.04
CA GLN A 180 -2.40 -8.30 -18.93
C GLN A 180 -1.55 -8.35 -20.21
N ALA A 181 -1.69 -9.44 -20.98
CA ALA A 181 -0.98 -9.61 -22.24
C ALA A 181 -1.15 -8.41 -23.19
N ASN A 182 -0.06 -8.01 -23.84
CA ASN A 182 0.06 -6.85 -24.72
C ASN A 182 -0.16 -5.47 -24.06
N ALA A 183 -0.30 -5.39 -22.73
CA ALA A 183 -0.18 -4.14 -21.99
C ALA A 183 1.27 -3.94 -21.52
N SER A 184 1.66 -2.70 -21.23
CA SER A 184 2.97 -2.45 -20.60
C SER A 184 2.89 -1.32 -19.59
N VAL A 185 3.79 -1.35 -18.63
CA VAL A 185 3.99 -0.29 -17.65
C VAL A 185 5.44 0.16 -17.66
N THR A 186 5.67 1.46 -17.52
CA THR A 186 6.99 2.03 -17.29
C THR A 186 7.20 2.18 -15.80
N VAL A 187 8.26 1.56 -15.28
CA VAL A 187 8.71 1.77 -13.90
C VAL A 187 9.97 2.61 -13.90
N ARG A 188 10.06 3.52 -12.92
CA ARG A 188 11.19 4.44 -12.79
C ARG A 188 11.70 4.46 -11.35
N TRP A 189 13.02 4.50 -11.20
CA TRP A 189 13.65 4.64 -9.90
C TRP A 189 13.22 5.94 -9.22
N SER A 190 12.87 5.83 -7.93
CA SER A 190 12.57 6.94 -7.04
C SER A 190 13.51 6.91 -5.85
N GLU A 191 14.48 7.81 -5.82
CA GLU A 191 15.41 7.95 -4.68
C GLU A 191 14.68 8.22 -3.36
N PRO A 192 13.64 9.09 -3.27
CA PRO A 192 12.90 9.28 -2.02
C PRO A 192 12.20 8.02 -1.51
N HIS A 193 11.90 7.05 -2.38
CA HIS A 193 11.27 5.77 -2.02
C HIS A 193 12.26 4.61 -1.94
N GLN A 194 13.51 4.82 -2.38
CA GLN A 194 14.52 3.77 -2.55
C GLN A 194 13.97 2.53 -3.29
N ASN A 195 13.05 2.77 -4.23
CA ASN A 195 12.32 1.75 -4.96
C ASN A 195 11.80 2.30 -6.29
N PHE A 196 11.23 1.44 -7.12
CA PHE A 196 10.61 1.81 -8.39
C PHE A 196 9.15 2.23 -8.19
N VAL A 197 8.76 3.32 -8.85
CA VAL A 197 7.37 3.77 -8.99
C VAL A 197 6.88 3.53 -10.42
N ILE A 198 5.58 3.29 -10.58
CA ILE A 198 4.97 3.22 -11.90
C ILE A 198 4.85 4.66 -12.42
N ALA A 199 5.59 4.97 -13.48
CA ALA A 199 5.67 6.30 -14.07
C ALA A 199 4.89 6.43 -15.39
N GLY A 200 4.43 5.32 -15.95
CA GLY A 200 3.57 5.29 -17.13
C GLY A 200 2.90 3.93 -17.31
N ALA A 201 1.79 3.90 -18.04
CA ALA A 201 1.12 2.68 -18.46
C ALA A 201 0.61 2.85 -19.90
N SER A 202 0.64 1.79 -20.72
CA SER A 202 0.32 1.86 -22.15
C SER A 202 -1.12 2.28 -22.45
N GLN A 203 -2.02 2.18 -21.47
CA GLN A 203 -3.39 2.67 -21.55
C GLN A 203 -3.52 4.16 -21.14
N ASN A 204 -2.47 4.75 -20.57
CA ASN A 204 -2.49 6.01 -19.84
C ASN A 204 -1.17 6.79 -20.07
N SER A 205 -1.05 7.48 -21.20
CA SER A 205 0.06 8.40 -21.47
C SER A 205 -0.24 9.80 -20.95
N ILE A 206 0.59 10.32 -20.05
CA ILE A 206 0.56 11.73 -19.60
C ILE A 206 1.75 12.47 -20.20
N SER A 207 1.53 13.66 -20.75
CA SER A 207 2.59 14.65 -20.95
C SER A 207 2.85 15.39 -19.64
N ALA A 208 4.02 15.17 -19.02
CA ALA A 208 4.45 15.91 -17.84
C ALA A 208 4.57 17.40 -18.17
N GLN A 209 3.84 18.26 -17.45
CA GLN A 209 4.08 19.70 -17.45
C GLN A 209 4.61 20.11 -16.08
N ALA A 210 5.76 20.77 -16.09
CA ALA A 210 6.41 21.26 -14.89
C ALA A 210 5.57 22.39 -14.26
N GLY A 211 4.91 22.09 -13.14
CA GLY A 211 4.37 23.12 -12.25
C GLY A 211 5.49 23.84 -11.52
N ILE A 212 5.36 25.16 -11.38
CA ILE A 212 6.28 25.99 -10.59
C ILE A 212 5.93 25.79 -9.11
N ALA A 213 6.86 25.25 -8.31
CA ALA A 213 6.72 25.13 -6.86
C ALA A 213 7.10 26.43 -6.13
N VAL A 214 6.45 26.63 -4.98
CA VAL A 214 6.95 27.48 -3.90
C VAL A 214 7.18 26.55 -2.70
N PRO A 215 8.42 26.12 -2.41
CA PRO A 215 8.69 25.36 -1.20
C PRO A 215 8.54 26.29 0.01
N LEU A 216 7.54 26.02 0.86
CA LEU A 216 7.36 26.69 2.14
C LEU A 216 8.06 25.89 3.25
N ALA A 217 9.34 25.55 3.07
CA ALA A 217 10.07 24.83 4.12
C ALA A 217 10.20 25.73 5.37
N SER A 218 9.49 25.37 6.44
CA SER A 218 9.69 25.94 7.77
C SER A 218 10.77 25.13 8.49
N PRO A 219 11.70 25.74 9.25
CA PRO A 219 12.77 25.01 9.92
C PRO A 219 12.27 23.98 10.95
N SER A 220 10.98 24.04 11.31
CA SER A 220 10.30 23.14 12.25
C SER A 220 9.38 22.12 11.57
N ALA A 221 9.32 22.03 10.23
CA ALA A 221 8.46 21.08 9.53
C ALA A 221 8.96 20.77 8.11
N TYR A 222 8.89 19.51 7.70
CA TYR A 222 9.34 19.07 6.37
C TYR A 222 8.45 17.97 5.82
N LEU A 223 8.00 18.15 4.56
CA LEU A 223 7.30 17.13 3.79
C LEU A 223 8.34 16.32 2.98
N GLU A 224 8.47 15.03 3.28
CA GLU A 224 9.43 14.14 2.61
C GLU A 224 8.87 13.52 1.34
N SER A 225 7.56 13.20 1.33
CA SER A 225 6.86 12.62 0.19
C SER A 225 5.36 12.92 0.25
N PRO A 226 4.69 13.19 -0.88
CA PRO A 226 5.26 13.40 -2.21
C PRO A 226 6.12 14.68 -2.26
N GLN A 227 7.02 14.74 -3.23
CA GLN A 227 7.86 15.92 -3.50
C GLN A 227 7.35 16.65 -4.74
N GLN A 228 7.79 17.89 -4.93
CA GLN A 228 7.47 18.61 -6.17
C GLN A 228 7.92 17.81 -7.40
N GLY A 229 6.98 17.55 -8.30
CA GLY A 229 7.21 16.81 -9.53
C GLY A 229 7.50 15.33 -9.32
N SER A 230 7.34 14.79 -8.09
CA SER A 230 7.52 13.37 -7.84
C SER A 230 6.46 12.55 -8.57
N PHE A 231 6.71 11.24 -8.65
CA PHE A 231 5.80 10.29 -9.25
C PHE A 231 5.37 9.32 -8.16
N GLU A 232 4.07 9.15 -8.02
CA GLU A 232 3.43 8.31 -7.02
C GLU A 232 2.54 7.27 -7.70
N SER A 233 2.49 6.06 -7.14
CA SER A 233 1.69 4.96 -7.68
C SER A 233 1.37 3.95 -6.58
N GLY A 234 0.24 3.25 -6.72
CA GLY A 234 -0.14 2.22 -5.76
C GLY A 234 -0.49 2.78 -4.38
N ILE A 235 -0.13 2.05 -3.34
CA ILE A 235 -0.34 2.44 -1.94
C ILE A 235 0.98 2.96 -1.36
N GLY A 236 1.03 4.25 -1.04
CA GLY A 236 2.21 4.95 -0.52
C GLY A 236 1.94 5.69 0.79
N LEU A 237 2.95 6.44 1.27
CA LEU A 237 2.79 7.38 2.39
C LEU A 237 2.92 8.82 1.90
N ILE A 238 2.02 9.67 2.39
CA ILE A 238 2.30 11.08 2.61
C ILE A 238 3.04 11.16 3.95
N ARG A 239 4.30 11.60 3.96
CA ARG A 239 5.16 11.50 5.14
C ARG A 239 6.09 12.69 5.31
N GLY A 240 6.56 12.86 6.54
CA GLY A 240 7.57 13.83 6.88
C GLY A 240 7.79 13.91 8.39
N TRP A 241 8.30 15.05 8.83
CA TRP A 241 8.50 15.34 10.24
C TRP A 241 8.15 16.78 10.58
N ILE A 242 7.72 17.01 11.81
CA ILE A 242 7.38 18.30 12.39
C ILE A 242 7.93 18.31 13.82
N CYS A 243 8.54 19.39 14.29
CA CYS A 243 9.11 19.43 15.64
C CYS A 243 8.05 19.59 16.73
N GLU A 244 7.02 20.41 16.47
CA GLU A 244 5.93 20.63 17.40
C GLU A 244 4.61 20.72 16.61
N ALA A 245 3.63 19.91 16.98
CA ALA A 245 2.30 19.91 16.37
C ALA A 245 1.23 19.49 17.39
N ASN A 246 0.10 20.19 17.40
CA ASN A 246 -1.13 19.72 18.05
C ASN A 246 -2.03 19.00 17.04
N ASN A 247 -1.99 19.42 15.78
CA ASN A 247 -2.78 18.88 14.70
C ASN A 247 -1.99 18.88 13.39
N VAL A 248 -2.02 17.76 12.67
CA VAL A 248 -1.46 17.64 11.33
C VAL A 248 -2.56 17.20 10.38
N THR A 249 -2.75 17.97 9.31
CA THR A 249 -3.74 17.66 8.28
C THR A 249 -3.15 17.79 6.89
N VAL A 250 -3.75 17.06 5.95
CA VAL A 250 -3.39 17.16 4.54
C VAL A 250 -4.63 17.31 3.66
N GLN A 251 -4.46 17.96 2.53
CA GLN A 251 -5.51 18.19 1.54
C GLN A 251 -4.98 17.84 0.14
N ILE A 252 -5.72 16.99 -0.58
CA ILE A 252 -5.40 16.64 -1.97
C ILE A 252 -6.45 17.26 -2.90
N ASN A 253 -6.00 17.96 -3.95
CA ASN A 253 -6.83 18.59 -4.98
C ASN A 253 -7.99 19.44 -4.43
N ASP A 254 -7.73 20.20 -3.36
CA ASP A 254 -8.73 21.02 -2.65
C ASP A 254 -9.94 20.23 -2.09
N GLY A 255 -9.78 18.93 -1.90
CA GLY A 255 -10.76 18.04 -1.26
C GLY A 255 -10.87 18.24 0.26
N GLU A 256 -11.42 17.24 0.95
CA GLU A 256 -11.53 17.27 2.41
C GLU A 256 -10.16 17.17 3.09
N LEU A 257 -9.98 17.94 4.16
CA LEU A 257 -8.83 17.79 5.05
C LEU A 257 -8.88 16.41 5.72
N GLN A 258 -7.78 15.67 5.63
CA GLN A 258 -7.59 14.39 6.30
C GLN A 258 -6.69 14.58 7.51
N GLN A 259 -7.08 13.97 8.64
CA GLN A 259 -6.26 13.94 9.84
C GLN A 259 -5.08 12.99 9.61
N VAL A 260 -3.88 13.45 9.94
CA VAL A 260 -2.65 12.66 9.84
C VAL A 260 -2.09 12.46 11.23
N ALA A 261 -1.79 11.21 11.57
CA ALA A 261 -1.15 10.92 12.84
C ALA A 261 0.27 11.47 12.88
N TYR A 262 0.62 12.02 14.05
CA TYR A 262 1.91 12.61 14.38
C TYR A 262 2.44 11.97 15.68
N GLY A 263 3.76 11.94 15.86
CA GLY A 263 4.39 11.38 17.07
C GLY A 263 5.20 10.11 16.84
N THR A 264 5.45 9.71 15.59
CA THR A 264 6.27 8.54 15.28
C THR A 264 7.73 8.82 15.65
N THR A 265 8.40 7.84 16.27
CA THR A 265 9.83 7.93 16.61
C THR A 265 10.72 8.14 15.38
N ARG A 266 11.56 9.18 15.42
CA ARG A 266 12.49 9.68 14.40
C ARG A 266 13.75 10.19 15.10
N LYS A 267 14.66 9.28 15.46
CA LYS A 267 15.91 9.64 16.18
C LYS A 267 16.81 10.59 15.40
N ASP A 268 16.68 10.60 14.08
CA ASP A 268 17.40 11.50 13.19
C ASP A 268 17.02 12.98 13.35
N THR A 269 15.85 13.29 13.91
CA THR A 269 15.39 14.68 14.10
C THR A 269 15.82 15.28 15.44
N ILE A 270 16.42 14.51 16.36
CA ILE A 270 16.83 15.00 17.70
C ILE A 270 17.73 16.23 17.59
N GLY A 271 18.65 16.26 16.62
CA GLY A 271 19.56 17.39 16.43
C GLY A 271 18.85 18.69 15.99
N VAL A 272 17.62 18.59 15.48
CA VAL A 272 16.83 19.72 14.96
C VAL A 272 15.67 20.08 15.90
N CYS A 273 14.93 19.09 16.38
CA CYS A 273 13.71 19.26 17.18
C CYS A 273 13.95 19.18 18.69
N GLY A 274 15.05 18.55 19.13
CA GLY A 274 15.37 18.35 20.55
C GLY A 274 14.77 17.08 21.17
N ASP A 275 13.91 16.37 20.45
CA ASP A 275 13.31 15.08 20.80
C ASP A 275 13.19 14.17 19.55
N ASP A 276 12.51 13.02 19.65
CA ASP A 276 12.39 12.05 18.55
C ASP A 276 10.95 11.72 18.14
N ASN A 277 9.92 12.22 18.81
CA ASN A 277 8.51 11.96 18.47
C ASN A 277 7.98 12.91 17.39
N ASN A 278 8.71 13.03 16.29
CA ASN A 278 8.52 14.10 15.29
C ASN A 278 7.93 13.61 13.96
N GLY A 279 7.82 12.31 13.74
CA GLY A 279 7.36 11.77 12.46
C GLY A 279 5.85 11.84 12.30
N PHE A 280 5.39 12.17 11.08
CA PHE A 280 3.99 12.01 10.66
C PHE A 280 3.90 11.12 9.41
N GLY A 281 2.77 10.45 9.25
CA GLY A 281 2.55 9.55 8.11
C GLY A 281 1.08 9.28 7.84
N TYR A 282 0.67 9.37 6.58
CA TYR A 282 -0.67 9.00 6.11
C TYR A 282 -0.57 8.02 4.94
N THR A 283 -1.05 6.80 5.17
CA THR A 283 -1.21 5.79 4.12
C THR A 283 -2.28 6.21 3.14
N PHE A 284 -1.92 6.28 1.86
CA PHE A 284 -2.84 6.73 0.83
C PHE A 284 -2.77 5.83 -0.40
N ASN A 285 -3.93 5.46 -0.95
CA ASN A 285 -4.02 4.75 -2.22
C ASN A 285 -4.06 5.78 -3.37
N TRP A 286 -2.92 5.99 -4.02
CA TRP A 286 -2.79 6.94 -5.13
C TRP A 286 -3.72 6.60 -6.30
N ASN A 287 -4.09 5.32 -6.46
CA ASN A 287 -5.00 4.89 -7.51
C ASN A 287 -6.39 5.56 -7.42
N ALA A 288 -6.81 6.02 -6.24
CA ALA A 288 -8.08 6.71 -6.04
C ALA A 288 -8.15 8.10 -6.70
N LEU A 289 -7.00 8.70 -7.04
CA LEU A 289 -6.94 10.03 -7.67
C LEU A 289 -7.13 9.98 -9.20
N GLY A 290 -6.93 8.81 -9.80
CA GLY A 290 -6.78 8.69 -11.25
C GLY A 290 -5.39 9.06 -11.74
N THR A 291 -5.13 8.84 -13.02
CA THR A 291 -3.85 9.20 -13.65
C THR A 291 -3.83 10.70 -13.95
N GLY A 292 -2.79 11.42 -13.53
CA GLY A 292 -2.68 12.85 -13.78
C GLY A 292 -1.73 13.60 -12.87
N ILE A 293 -1.73 14.92 -12.98
CA ILE A 293 -1.06 15.82 -12.03
C ILE A 293 -2.04 16.14 -10.91
N HIS A 294 -1.58 15.99 -9.67
CA HIS A 294 -2.34 16.29 -8.47
C HIS A 294 -1.57 17.26 -7.59
N ARG A 295 -2.27 17.87 -6.63
CA ARG A 295 -1.69 18.80 -5.66
C ARG A 295 -1.96 18.34 -4.23
N LEU A 296 -0.92 18.34 -3.41
CA LEU A 296 -0.99 18.11 -1.97
C LEU A 296 -0.65 19.40 -1.24
N ARG A 297 -1.48 19.76 -0.26
CA ARG A 297 -1.19 20.78 0.75
C ARG A 297 -1.10 20.11 2.12
N ALA A 298 -0.11 20.46 2.92
CA ALA A 298 0.06 19.94 4.27
C ALA A 298 0.06 21.09 5.29
N PHE A 299 -0.57 20.85 6.44
CA PHE A 299 -0.82 21.85 7.47
C PHE A 299 -0.37 21.34 8.83
N VAL A 300 0.21 22.24 9.63
CA VAL A 300 0.46 22.07 11.06
C VAL A 300 -0.33 23.15 11.80
N ASP A 301 -1.19 22.74 12.73
CA ASP A 301 -2.03 23.65 13.52
C ASP A 301 -2.82 24.66 12.66
N GLY A 302 -3.28 24.21 11.48
CA GLY A 302 -4.01 25.02 10.50
C GLY A 302 -3.14 25.91 9.61
N MET A 303 -1.82 25.97 9.82
CA MET A 303 -0.88 26.71 8.99
C MET A 303 -0.28 25.82 7.90
N GLU A 304 -0.35 26.24 6.64
CA GLU A 304 0.26 25.53 5.51
C GLU A 304 1.79 25.57 5.61
N PHE A 305 2.44 24.41 5.58
CA PHE A 305 3.91 24.29 5.52
C PHE A 305 4.40 23.58 4.25
N ALA A 306 3.51 22.97 3.46
CA ALA A 306 3.89 22.39 2.19
C ALA A 306 2.76 22.50 1.16
N ASN A 307 3.14 22.70 -0.09
CA ASN A 307 2.26 22.79 -1.24
C ASN A 307 3.01 22.29 -2.48
N VAL A 308 2.73 21.06 -2.88
CA VAL A 308 3.46 20.36 -3.92
C VAL A 308 2.54 19.79 -4.97
N SER A 309 2.97 19.84 -6.23
CA SER A 309 2.33 19.09 -7.31
C SER A 309 3.12 17.83 -7.59
N PHE A 310 2.44 16.72 -7.84
CA PHE A 310 3.03 15.41 -8.11
C PHE A 310 2.24 14.69 -9.21
N ASN A 311 2.83 13.67 -9.82
CA ASN A 311 2.24 12.88 -10.88
C ASN A 311 1.77 11.54 -10.32
N VAL A 312 0.57 11.11 -10.70
CA VAL A 312 0.06 9.77 -10.39
C VAL A 312 -0.11 8.99 -11.67
N THR A 313 0.35 7.74 -11.66
CA THR A 313 0.01 6.74 -12.68
C THR A 313 -0.80 5.63 -12.04
N THR A 314 -1.94 5.30 -12.64
CA THR A 314 -2.82 4.22 -12.18
C THR A 314 -2.95 3.14 -13.25
N LEU A 315 -3.34 1.94 -12.82
CA LEU A 315 -3.62 0.80 -13.70
C LEU A 315 -5.11 0.70 -14.08
N GLY A 316 -5.85 1.81 -13.93
CA GLY A 316 -7.28 1.91 -14.28
C GLY A 316 -8.26 1.39 -13.23
N VAL A 317 -7.77 0.82 -12.13
CA VAL A 317 -8.57 0.36 -10.98
C VAL A 317 -7.92 0.79 -9.68
N GLU A 318 -8.72 0.91 -8.62
CA GLU A 318 -8.23 1.29 -7.29
C GLU A 318 -7.39 0.18 -6.62
N PHE A 319 -7.86 -1.07 -6.76
CA PHE A 319 -7.19 -2.28 -6.29
C PHE A 319 -7.15 -3.31 -7.42
N LEU A 320 -5.97 -3.50 -7.98
CA LEU A 320 -5.68 -4.55 -8.94
C LEU A 320 -5.38 -5.86 -8.19
N GLN A 321 -6.08 -6.92 -8.57
CA GLN A 321 -6.06 -8.22 -7.91
C GLN A 321 -6.01 -9.36 -8.93
N GLY A 322 -5.53 -10.52 -8.51
CA GLY A 322 -5.44 -11.73 -9.32
C GLY A 322 -4.37 -11.66 -10.41
N VAL A 323 -3.40 -10.75 -10.26
CA VAL A 323 -2.33 -10.55 -11.25
C VAL A 323 -0.96 -10.89 -10.66
N SER A 324 -0.03 -11.25 -11.53
CA SER A 324 1.36 -11.48 -11.15
C SER A 324 2.28 -10.91 -12.22
N GLY A 325 3.48 -10.53 -11.82
CA GLY A 325 4.51 -10.03 -12.72
C GLY A 325 5.85 -10.09 -12.03
N GLN A 326 6.87 -10.54 -12.74
CA GLN A 326 8.25 -10.61 -12.25
C GLN A 326 9.21 -10.27 -13.39
N TYR A 327 10.10 -9.33 -13.14
CA TYR A 327 10.96 -8.76 -14.18
C TYR A 327 12.37 -8.55 -13.66
N ALA A 328 13.36 -8.95 -14.44
CA ALA A 328 14.75 -8.59 -14.19
C ALA A 328 15.04 -7.21 -14.81
N LEU A 329 15.51 -6.28 -13.99
CA LEU A 329 15.97 -4.97 -14.40
C LEU A 329 17.50 -5.01 -14.43
N LEU A 330 18.06 -5.00 -15.65
CA LEU A 330 19.50 -5.09 -15.87
C LEU A 330 20.18 -3.73 -15.67
N ASP A 331 21.46 -3.78 -15.33
CA ASP A 331 22.36 -2.63 -15.15
C ASP A 331 21.90 -1.65 -14.07
N PHE A 332 21.33 -2.17 -12.98
CA PHE A 332 20.88 -1.39 -11.82
C PHE A 332 21.31 -2.04 -10.48
N PRO A 333 21.75 -1.24 -9.48
CA PRO A 333 21.96 0.21 -9.50
C PRO A 333 23.21 0.65 -10.27
N HIS A 334 24.10 -0.28 -10.59
CA HIS A 334 25.28 -0.04 -11.42
C HIS A 334 25.35 -1.01 -12.60
N ASN A 335 26.13 -0.64 -13.62
CA ASN A 335 26.37 -1.45 -14.80
C ASN A 335 26.91 -2.86 -14.40
N GLY A 336 26.31 -3.91 -14.97
CA GLY A 336 26.60 -5.31 -14.67
C GLY A 336 25.84 -5.88 -13.46
N GLN A 337 25.19 -5.04 -12.64
CA GLN A 337 24.31 -5.51 -11.57
C GLN A 337 22.87 -5.67 -12.09
N SER A 338 22.02 -6.39 -11.36
CA SER A 338 20.60 -6.44 -11.68
C SER A 338 19.73 -6.60 -10.44
N VAL A 339 18.50 -6.12 -10.54
CA VAL A 339 17.46 -6.40 -9.54
C VAL A 339 16.33 -7.18 -10.19
N VAL A 340 15.61 -7.95 -9.40
CA VAL A 340 14.32 -8.52 -9.80
C VAL A 340 13.23 -7.77 -9.07
N VAL A 341 12.29 -7.21 -9.82
CA VAL A 341 11.08 -6.62 -9.28
C VAL A 341 9.91 -7.59 -9.45
N GLN A 342 9.02 -7.62 -8.47
CA GLN A 342 7.80 -8.44 -8.52
C GLN A 342 6.58 -7.64 -8.09
N TRP A 343 5.45 -7.93 -8.71
CA TRP A 343 4.18 -7.32 -8.34
C TRP A 343 3.80 -7.69 -6.91
N ALA A 344 3.45 -6.70 -6.10
CA ALA A 344 2.96 -6.89 -4.75
C ALA A 344 1.57 -6.24 -4.62
N GLU A 345 0.53 -7.07 -4.68
CA GLU A 345 -0.87 -6.63 -4.53
C GLU A 345 -1.11 -5.78 -3.26
N PRO A 346 -0.53 -6.10 -2.08
CA PRO A 346 -0.71 -5.24 -0.91
C PRO A 346 -0.17 -3.83 -1.15
N HIS A 347 0.89 -3.63 -1.94
CA HIS A 347 1.46 -2.30 -2.20
C HIS A 347 0.86 -1.65 -3.46
N GLN A 348 0.07 -2.40 -4.25
CA GLN A 348 -0.41 -1.96 -5.56
C GLN A 348 0.75 -1.43 -6.44
N ASN A 349 1.94 -2.00 -6.27
CA ASN A 349 3.17 -1.59 -6.91
C ASN A 349 4.17 -2.77 -6.92
N PHE A 350 5.33 -2.57 -7.54
CA PHE A 350 6.41 -3.54 -7.58
C PHE A 350 7.34 -3.38 -6.37
N VAL A 351 7.79 -4.50 -5.81
CA VAL A 351 8.85 -4.57 -4.79
C VAL A 351 10.08 -5.25 -5.37
N ILE A 352 11.27 -4.83 -4.94
CA ILE A 352 12.52 -5.51 -5.28
C ILE A 352 12.60 -6.78 -4.44
N SER A 353 12.65 -7.93 -5.10
CA SER A 353 12.67 -9.24 -4.45
C SER A 353 14.00 -9.99 -4.58
N LYS A 354 14.89 -9.54 -5.47
CA LYS A 354 16.27 -10.02 -5.58
C LYS A 354 17.20 -8.90 -6.02
N TYR A 355 18.44 -8.98 -5.57
CA TYR A 355 19.55 -8.14 -6.02
C TYR A 355 20.74 -9.05 -6.35
N ASN A 356 21.25 -8.94 -7.58
CA ASN A 356 22.35 -9.75 -8.08
C ASN A 356 23.55 -8.85 -8.39
N VAL A 357 24.69 -9.21 -7.82
CA VAL A 357 25.99 -8.57 -8.08
C VAL A 357 26.89 -9.59 -8.78
N PRO A 358 27.61 -9.22 -9.85
CA PRO A 358 28.62 -10.09 -10.44
C PRO A 358 29.64 -10.54 -9.40
N GLN A 359 30.05 -11.82 -9.45
CA GLN A 359 31.13 -12.35 -8.63
C GLN A 359 32.50 -11.87 -9.10
#